data_AF-A0A7G5IM24-F1
#
_entry.id   AF-A0A7G5IM24-F1
#
_cell.length_a   1.000
_cell.length_b   1.000
_cell.length_c   1.000
_cell.angle_alpha   90.00
_cell.angle_beta   90.00
_cell.angle_gamma   90.00
#
_symmetry.space_group_name_H-M   'P 1'
#
loop_
_entity.id
_entity.type
_entity.pdbx_description
1 polymer ?
#
loop_
_entity_poly.entity_id
_entity_poly.type
_entity_poly.pdbx_seq_one_letter_code
_entity_poly.pdbx_strand_id
1 'polypeptide(L)' 'MLIGEDVRCHLGDPAIAVTLVGDPGLTGLYARAIAMQGGTTTVVDGETAFLAGIVRLWQAVQAP' A
#
# COMPACT_ATOMS: atom_id res chain seq x y z
N MET A 1 -6.86 13.45 14.91
CA MET A 1 -6.05 12.31 14.43
C MET A 1 -5.99 12.37 12.91
N LEU A 2 -4.80 12.52 12.31
CA LEU A 2 -4.68 12.79 10.86
C LEU A 2 -4.92 11.54 9.99
N ILE A 3 -4.36 10.38 10.37
CA ILE A 3 -4.50 9.13 9.58
C ILE A 3 -5.96 8.68 9.47
N GLY A 4 -6.72 8.71 10.57
CA GLY A 4 -8.12 8.30 10.54
C GLY A 4 -8.99 9.20 9.66
N GLU A 5 -8.73 10.51 9.67
CA GLU A 5 -9.42 11.47 8.81
C GLU A 5 -9.06 11.27 7.34
N ASP A 6 -7.77 11.05 7.05
CA ASP A 6 -7.30 10.74 5.71
C ASP A 6 -7.99 9.50 5.12
N VAL A 7 -8.05 8.40 5.89
CA VAL A 7 -8.77 7.19 5.44
C VAL A 7 -10.26 7.46 5.27
N ARG A 8 -10.90 8.20 6.18
CA ARG A 8 -12.34 8.53 6.08
C ARG A 8 -12.67 9.35 4.83
N CYS A 9 -11.76 10.23 4.42
CA CYS A 9 -11.95 11.05 3.23
C CYS A 9 -11.63 10.32 1.92
N HIS A 10 -10.77 9.29 1.94
CA HIS A 10 -10.16 8.76 0.71
C HIS A 10 -10.28 7.24 0.49
N LEU A 11 -10.76 6.44 1.45
CA LEU A 11 -10.80 4.97 1.33
C LEU A 11 -11.61 4.47 0.11
N GLY A 12 -12.59 5.24 -0.37
CA GLY A 12 -13.45 4.82 -1.47
C GLY A 12 -14.41 3.71 -1.05
N ASP A 13 -14.65 2.73 -1.93
CA ASP A 13 -15.50 1.57 -1.65
C ASP A 13 -14.76 0.56 -0.74
N PRO A 14 -15.25 0.30 0.49
CA PRO A 14 -14.63 -0.65 1.42
C PRO A 14 -14.58 -2.10 0.90
N ALA A 15 -15.41 -2.46 -0.09
CA ALA A 15 -15.36 -3.78 -0.72
C ALA A 15 -14.11 -3.98 -1.60
N ILE A 16 -13.43 -2.90 -1.99
CA ILE A 16 -12.20 -2.95 -2.78
C ILE A 16 -11.01 -3.03 -1.83
N ALA A 17 -10.23 -4.11 -1.95
CA ALA A 17 -9.03 -4.30 -1.14
C ALA A 17 -7.96 -3.26 -1.50
N VAL A 18 -7.39 -2.60 -0.47
CA VAL A 18 -6.34 -1.59 -0.63
C VAL A 18 -4.97 -2.24 -0.51
N THR A 19 -4.08 -2.01 -1.48
CA THR A 19 -2.67 -2.37 -1.34
C THR A 19 -1.92 -1.20 -0.72
N LEU A 20 -1.42 -1.38 0.50
CA LEU A 20 -0.59 -0.42 1.19
C LEU A 20 0.88 -0.72 0.89
N VAL A 21 1.58 0.24 0.30
CA VAL A 21 3.02 0.13 -0.04
C VAL A 21 3.78 1.18 0.74
N GLY A 22 4.77 0.77 1.54
CA GLY A 22 5.58 1.72 2.29
C GLY A 22 6.28 1.09 3.48
N ASP A 23 6.69 1.94 4.42
CA ASP A 23 7.28 1.50 5.69
C ASP A 23 6.30 0.60 6.48
N PRO A 24 6.75 -0.53 7.05
CA PRO A 24 5.89 -1.46 7.80
C PRO A 24 5.16 -0.81 8.99
N GLY A 25 5.80 0.13 9.68
CA GLY A 25 5.19 0.83 10.81
C GLY A 25 4.05 1.73 10.37
N LEU A 26 4.26 2.53 9.34
CA LEU A 26 3.24 3.45 8.83
C LEU A 26 2.09 2.70 8.15
N THR A 27 2.40 1.71 7.31
CA THR A 27 1.37 0.88 6.66
C THR A 27 0.54 0.11 7.68
N GLY A 28 1.12 -0.30 8.82
CA GLY A 28 0.38 -0.89 9.93
C GLY A 28 -0.64 0.06 10.57
N LEU A 29 -0.32 1.35 10.69
CA LEU A 29 -1.26 2.36 11.20
C LEU A 29 -2.42 2.60 10.21
N TYR A 30 -2.12 2.68 8.92
CA TYR A 30 -3.14 2.80 7.87
C TYR A 30 -4.02 1.55 7.78
N ALA A 31 -3.44 0.35 7.87
CA ALA A 31 -4.20 -0.90 7.85
C ALA A 31 -5.24 -0.95 8.98
N ARG A 32 -4.86 -0.52 10.19
CA ARG A 32 -5.78 -0.42 11.32
C ARG A 32 -6.90 0.58 11.06
N ALA A 33 -6.57 1.77 10.56
CA ALA A 33 -7.56 2.80 10.25
C ALA A 33 -8.55 2.36 9.14
N ILE A 34 -8.07 1.63 8.14
CA ILE A 34 -8.90 1.06 7.06
C ILE A 34 -9.81 -0.04 7.60
N ALA A 35 -9.28 -0.95 8.43
CA ALA A 35 -10.07 -2.00 9.07
C ALA A 35 -11.18 -1.45 9.95
N MET A 36 -10.94 -0.32 10.65
CA MET A 36 -11.98 0.38 11.44
C MET A 36 -13.15 0.90 10.58
N GLN A 37 -12.97 1.05 9.27
CA GLN A 37 -14.01 1.44 8.32
C GLN A 37 -14.55 0.25 7.48
N GLY A 38 -14.20 -0.98 7.88
CA GLY A 38 -14.67 -2.20 7.21
C GLY A 38 -13.89 -2.57 5.94
N GLY A 39 -12.84 -1.82 5.60
CA GLY A 39 -11.98 -2.14 4.46
C GLY A 39 -11.00 -3.27 4.76
N THR A 40 -10.41 -3.82 3.70
CA THR A 40 -9.36 -4.84 3.80
C THR A 40 -8.07 -4.36 3.13
N THR A 41 -6.93 -4.83 3.63
CA THR A 41 -5.62 -4.36 3.18
C THR A 41 -4.64 -5.48 2.95
N THR A 42 -3.87 -5.37 1.87
CA THR A 42 -2.63 -6.12 1.66
C THR A 42 -1.46 -5.18 1.88
N VAL A 43 -0.51 -5.55 2.73
CA VAL A 43 0.68 -4.73 3.01
C VAL A 43 1.85 -5.25 2.20
N VAL A 44 2.57 -4.33 1.56
CA VAL A 44 3.80 -4.58 0.80
C VAL A 44 4.89 -3.67 1.34
N ASP A 45 6.02 -4.27 1.67
CA ASP A 45 7.22 -3.52 2.06
C ASP A 45 7.68 -2.62 0.90
N GLY A 46 7.78 -1.32 1.16
CA GLY A 46 8.07 -0.32 0.14
C GLY A 46 9.46 -0.46 -0.47
N GLU A 47 10.47 -0.80 0.33
CA GLU A 47 11.83 -0.98 -0.14
C GLU A 47 11.94 -2.17 -1.09
N THR A 48 11.40 -3.32 -0.67
CA THR A 48 11.35 -4.53 -1.49
C THR A 48 10.58 -4.30 -2.80
N ALA A 49 9.43 -3.61 -2.73
CA ALA A 49 8.65 -3.29 -3.93
C ALA A 49 9.42 -2.40 -4.92
N PHE A 50 10.14 -1.41 -4.41
CA PHE A 50 10.97 -0.53 -5.23
C PHE A 50 12.10 -1.30 -5.93
N LEU A 51 12.85 -2.11 -5.18
CA LEU A 51 13.93 -2.93 -5.73
C LEU A 51 13.43 -3.95 -6.76
N ALA A 52 12.31 -4.62 -6.49
CA ALA A 52 11.70 -5.54 -7.45
C ALA A 52 11.31 -4.82 -8.75
N GLY A 53 10.76 -3.61 -8.64
CA GLY A 53 10.40 -2.77 -9.78
C GLY A 53 11.59 -2.39 -10.64
N ILE A 54 12.67 -1.87 -10.05
CA ILE A 54 13.85 -1.44 -10.81
C ILE A 54 14.57 -2.62 -11.47
N VAL A 55 14.63 -3.78 -10.80
CA VAL A 55 15.18 -5.02 -11.38
C VAL A 55 14.34 -5.46 -12.58
N ARG A 56 13.01 -5.44 -12.47
CA ARG A 56 12.13 -5.80 -13.59
C ARG A 56 12.28 -4.87 -14.78
N LEU A 57 12.40 -3.56 -14.54
CA LEU A 57 12.65 -2.58 -15.60
C LEU A 57 13.99 -2.82 -16.28
N TRP A 58 15.05 -3.04 -15.51
CA TRP A 58 16.38 -3.34 -16.04
C TRP A 58 16.35 -4.59 -16.94
N GLN A 59 15.68 -5.66 -16.51
CA GLN A 59 15.50 -6.87 -17.33
C GLN A 59 14.76 -6.60 -18.64
N ALA A 60 13.74 -5.74 -18.62
CA ALA A 60 12.96 -5.41 -19.80
C ALA A 60 13.77 -4.61 -20.83
N VAL A 61 14.66 -3.72 -20.39
CA VAL A 61 15.54 -2.94 -21.28
C VAL A 61 16.63 -3.81 -21.93
N GLN A 62 17.02 -4.90 -21.27
CA GLN A 62 18.06 -5.82 -21.74
C GLN A 62 17.51 -6.96 -22.62
N ALA A 63 16.20 -7.06 -22.79
CA ALA A 63 15.58 -8.08 -23.65
C ALA A 63 15.87 -7.77 -25.14
N PRO A 64 16.31 -8.76 -25.94
CA PRO A 64 16.66 -8.57 -27.34
C PRO A 64 15.46 -8.22 -28.23
#